data_AF-A0A4P1QQP4-F1
#
_entry.id   AF-A0A4P1QQP4-F1
#
_cell.length_a   1.000
_cell.length_b   1.000
_cell.length_c   1.000
_cell.angle_alpha   90.00
_cell.angle_beta   90.00
_cell.angle_gamma   90.00
#
_symmetry.space_group_name_H-M   'P 1'
#
loop_
_entity.id
_entity.type
_entity.pdbx_description
1 polymer ?
#
loop_
_entity_poly.entity_id
_entity_poly.type
_entity_poly.pdbx_seq_one_letter_code
_entity_poly.pdbx_strand_id
1 'polypeptide(L)'
;MKMRCEERDGVGTCGDEARATEKMKMKKLDPPPTPPHYNPNPSPNLGSFSSGSSNPCIPPEMVHADMENFLCELLVDTNQPISERFRALFSLRNLKGPAPRDALIRATRDSSNLLAHEAAFALGQMQEIQAIPALASILNDLSLHPIVRHEAAEALGAIGSDINVPLLNNSLDLDPAQEVRETCELALQRIHHLKHAAISDQLSATDASPFKSVDPAAPATSSLSVDQLREVLLDEEKGMYGRYAALFALRNDGGNKAVAAIVDSLGSKSALLRHEVAYVLGQLQDKVASAALSNILRDVTEHPMVRHEAAEALGSIADDQSVALLEEFTADPEPLVSQSCEVALSMLEFERSGKSFEFLFTRNPVEHSNGSS
;
A
#
# COMPACT_ATOMS: atom_id res chain seq x y z
N MET A 1 -13.69 27.75 -77.80
CA MET A 1 -12.77 28.78 -77.28
C MET A 1 -11.88 28.07 -76.25
N LYS A 2 -10.62 27.67 -76.53
CA LYS A 2 -9.37 28.50 -76.58
C LYS A 2 -9.38 29.59 -75.50
N MET A 3 -8.34 29.89 -74.72
CA MET A 3 -6.99 29.38 -74.43
C MET A 3 -6.40 30.43 -73.44
N ARG A 4 -5.42 30.07 -72.58
CA ARG A 4 -4.37 30.95 -71.96
C ARG A 4 -4.82 32.03 -70.95
N CYS A 5 -4.21 32.15 -69.76
CA CYS A 5 -2.82 32.48 -69.35
C CYS A 5 -2.45 33.98 -69.46
N GLU A 6 -1.61 34.37 -68.49
CA GLU A 6 -0.78 35.60 -68.33
C GLU A 6 -1.39 36.65 -67.38
N GLU A 7 -0.91 36.89 -66.15
CA GLU A 7 0.43 37.29 -65.62
C GLU A 7 0.94 38.67 -66.07
N ARG A 8 1.63 39.32 -65.10
CA ARG A 8 2.53 40.50 -65.15
C ARG A 8 1.92 41.86 -64.79
N ASP A 9 2.61 42.79 -64.12
CA ASP A 9 3.91 42.85 -63.40
C ASP A 9 3.90 44.21 -62.66
N GLY A 10 4.36 44.32 -61.41
CA GLY A 10 5.63 45.00 -61.10
C GLY A 10 5.43 46.44 -60.55
N VAL A 11 6.29 47.12 -59.79
CA VAL A 11 7.58 46.90 -59.09
C VAL A 11 7.79 48.16 -58.19
N GLY A 12 8.49 48.03 -57.05
CA GLY A 12 9.29 49.12 -56.42
C GLY A 12 8.79 49.61 -55.05
N THR A 13 9.25 49.06 -53.91
CA THR A 13 10.52 49.25 -53.15
C THR A 13 10.60 50.50 -52.24
N CYS A 14 10.82 50.19 -50.94
CA CYS A 14 11.70 50.83 -49.94
C CYS A 14 11.16 51.94 -49.02
N GLY A 15 11.31 51.71 -47.71
CA GLY A 15 11.22 52.71 -46.64
C GLY A 15 10.77 52.12 -45.30
N ASP A 16 11.75 51.81 -44.43
CA ASP A 16 11.56 51.40 -43.04
C ASP A 16 10.70 52.37 -42.22
N GLU A 17 9.86 51.86 -41.32
CA GLU A 17 9.78 52.32 -39.92
C GLU A 17 8.84 51.43 -39.09
N ALA A 18 9.32 51.09 -37.89
CA ALA A 18 8.72 50.15 -36.94
C ALA A 18 7.55 50.75 -36.16
N ARG A 19 6.49 49.96 -35.91
CA ARG A 19 5.87 49.87 -34.56
C ARG A 19 4.93 48.67 -34.40
N ALA A 20 5.05 48.02 -33.26
CA ALA A 20 4.41 46.79 -32.80
C ALA A 20 2.91 46.91 -32.48
N THR A 21 2.20 45.77 -32.55
CA THR A 21 1.04 45.28 -31.73
C THR A 21 0.34 44.18 -32.56
N GLU A 22 -0.13 43.02 -32.09
CA GLU A 22 -0.21 42.33 -30.81
C GLU A 22 -0.59 40.86 -31.14
N LYS A 23 0.26 39.88 -30.85
CA LYS A 23 -0.06 38.45 -31.05
C LYS A 23 -0.78 37.94 -29.81
N MET A 24 -2.07 37.65 -29.96
CA MET A 24 -2.90 36.92 -29.01
C MET A 24 -2.22 35.59 -28.63
N LYS A 25 -1.63 35.53 -27.43
CA LYS A 25 -1.21 34.26 -26.82
C LYS A 25 -2.46 33.59 -26.28
N MET A 26 -2.89 32.50 -26.89
CA MET A 26 -3.75 31.53 -26.22
C MET A 26 -3.00 31.03 -24.98
N LYS A 27 -3.48 31.43 -23.80
CA LYS A 27 -3.05 30.92 -22.51
C LYS A 27 -3.53 29.47 -22.47
N LYS A 28 -2.60 28.50 -22.46
CA LYS A 28 -2.92 27.11 -22.10
C LYS A 28 -3.57 27.19 -20.71
N LEU A 29 -4.83 26.76 -20.60
CA LEU A 29 -5.41 26.51 -19.29
C LEU A 29 -4.60 25.39 -18.66
N ASP A 30 -4.21 25.59 -17.40
CA ASP A 30 -3.63 24.52 -16.59
C ASP A 30 -4.65 23.37 -16.50
N PRO A 31 -4.19 22.11 -16.58
CA PRO A 31 -5.08 20.97 -16.36
C PRO A 31 -5.71 21.06 -14.96
N PRO A 32 -6.94 20.53 -14.78
CA PRO A 32 -7.56 20.51 -13.47
C PRO A 32 -6.66 19.78 -12.45
N PRO A 33 -6.68 20.20 -11.18
CA PRO A 33 -5.89 19.56 -10.14
C PRO A 33 -6.21 18.06 -10.07
N THR A 34 -5.18 17.24 -9.95
CA THR A 34 -5.33 15.79 -9.69
C THR A 34 -6.14 15.59 -8.40
N PRO A 35 -7.12 14.67 -8.38
CA PRO A 35 -7.80 14.31 -7.15
C PRO A 35 -6.79 13.77 -6.12
N PRO A 36 -7.06 13.92 -4.80
CA PRO A 36 -6.15 13.44 -3.76
C PRO A 36 -5.93 11.93 -3.88
N HIS A 37 -4.68 11.51 -3.69
CA HIS A 37 -4.19 10.15 -3.83
C HIS A 37 -4.21 9.44 -2.47
N TYR A 38 -4.83 8.26 -2.40
CA TYR A 38 -4.79 7.39 -1.22
C TYR A 38 -3.43 6.72 -1.10
N ASN A 39 -2.69 6.99 -0.03
CA ASN A 39 -1.43 6.30 0.22
C ASN A 39 -1.68 5.20 1.27
N PRO A 40 -1.54 3.90 0.95
CA PRO A 40 -1.64 2.82 1.94
C PRO A 40 -0.55 2.92 3.05
N ASN A 41 0.48 3.75 2.81
CA ASN A 41 1.53 4.13 3.74
C ASN A 41 1.54 5.64 4.06
N PRO A 42 0.44 6.23 4.58
CA PRO A 42 0.43 7.65 4.85
C PRO A 42 1.33 7.93 6.06
N SER A 43 2.33 8.80 5.87
CA SER A 43 3.04 9.38 7.00
C SER A 43 2.05 10.26 7.78
N PRO A 44 1.97 10.15 9.11
CA PRO A 44 1.04 10.97 9.89
C PRO A 44 1.40 12.44 9.68
N ASN A 45 0.53 13.20 9.01
CA ASN A 45 0.69 14.64 8.89
C ASN A 45 0.26 15.28 10.22
N LEU A 46 1.18 15.28 11.19
CA LEU A 46 1.07 16.05 12.42
C LEU A 46 1.33 17.51 12.05
N GLY A 47 0.26 18.22 11.68
CA GLY A 47 0.32 19.61 11.24
C GLY A 47 1.06 20.50 12.23
N SER A 48 1.88 21.42 11.71
CA SER A 48 2.54 22.45 12.50
C SER A 48 1.51 23.43 13.08
N PHE A 49 1.53 23.59 14.41
CA PHE A 49 0.63 24.47 15.14
C PHE A 49 0.81 25.94 14.74
N SER A 50 -0.23 26.52 14.15
CA SER A 50 -0.47 27.97 14.13
C SER A 50 -1.34 28.31 15.35
N SER A 51 -0.73 28.94 16.35
CA SER A 51 -1.37 29.33 17.61
C SER A 51 -2.48 30.37 17.40
N GLY A 52 -3.72 29.99 17.71
CA GLY A 52 -4.84 30.93 17.64
C GLY A 52 -6.16 30.37 18.15
N SER A 53 -6.25 29.98 19.42
CA SER A 53 -7.49 30.03 20.22
C SER A 53 -7.23 29.49 21.63
N SER A 54 -7.65 30.25 22.64
CA SER A 54 -7.53 29.96 24.07
C SER A 54 -8.46 28.84 24.52
N ASN A 55 -7.94 27.62 24.60
CA ASN A 55 -8.45 26.53 25.44
C ASN A 55 -7.35 26.14 26.44
N PRO A 56 -7.69 25.62 27.64
CA PRO A 56 -6.68 25.28 28.65
C PRO A 56 -5.66 24.30 28.05
N CYS A 57 -4.40 24.73 27.95
CA CYS A 57 -3.34 23.99 27.28
C CYS A 57 -3.05 22.69 28.01
N ILE A 58 -3.63 21.59 27.52
CA ILE A 58 -3.16 20.23 27.79
C ILE A 58 -1.72 20.16 27.24
N PRO A 59 -0.70 19.77 28.04
CA PRO A 59 0.65 19.60 27.53
C PRO A 59 0.66 18.66 26.32
N PRO A 60 1.40 18.97 25.23
CA PRO A 60 1.41 18.18 24.01
C PRO A 60 1.70 16.69 24.26
N GLU A 61 2.60 16.39 25.20
CA GLU A 61 2.96 15.03 25.63
C GLU A 61 1.78 14.25 26.22
N MET A 62 0.84 14.94 26.89
CA MET A 62 -0.37 14.34 27.46
C MET A 62 -1.44 14.09 26.38
N VAL A 63 -1.55 14.99 25.39
CA VAL A 63 -2.41 14.78 24.20
C VAL A 63 -1.96 13.55 23.40
N HIS A 64 -0.64 13.33 23.27
CA HIS A 64 -0.10 12.17 22.56
C HIS A 64 -0.39 10.83 23.28
N ALA A 65 -0.26 10.78 24.61
CA ALA A 65 -0.54 9.58 25.39
C ALA A 65 -2.05 9.23 25.39
N ASP A 66 -2.93 10.23 25.50
CA ASP A 66 -4.38 10.03 25.46
C ASP A 66 -4.85 9.56 24.07
N MET A 67 -4.25 10.09 22.99
CA MET A 67 -4.53 9.64 21.63
C MET A 67 -4.05 8.21 21.37
N GLU A 68 -2.84 7.86 21.83
CA GLU A 68 -2.31 6.50 21.71
C GLU A 68 -3.22 5.48 22.41
N ASN A 69 -3.65 5.76 23.64
CA ASN A 69 -4.56 4.90 24.38
C ASN A 69 -5.91 4.73 23.65
N PHE A 70 -6.49 5.83 23.17
CA PHE A 70 -7.73 5.80 22.39
C PHE A 70 -7.60 4.91 21.14
N LEU A 71 -6.52 5.06 20.36
CA LEU A 71 -6.29 4.24 19.17
C LEU A 71 -6.11 2.76 19.53
N CYS A 72 -5.40 2.46 20.62
CA CYS A 72 -5.23 1.09 21.11
C CYS A 72 -6.55 0.44 21.53
N GLU A 73 -7.44 1.19 22.18
CA GLU A 73 -8.77 0.73 22.57
C GLU A 73 -9.69 0.57 21.36
N LEU A 74 -9.71 1.54 20.45
CA LEU A 74 -10.50 1.51 19.21
C LEU A 74 -10.13 0.30 18.34
N LEU A 75 -8.84 0.00 18.17
CA LEU A 75 -8.40 -1.14 17.37
C LEU A 75 -8.99 -2.47 17.87
N VAL A 76 -9.10 -2.66 19.19
CA VAL A 76 -9.52 -3.94 19.79
C VAL A 76 -11.01 -3.99 20.16
N ASP A 77 -11.74 -2.89 20.00
CA ASP A 77 -13.19 -2.86 20.24
C ASP A 77 -13.97 -3.49 19.08
N THR A 78 -14.34 -4.76 19.27
CA THR A 78 -15.13 -5.53 18.29
C THR A 78 -16.55 -4.98 18.02
N ASN A 79 -17.01 -3.99 18.78
CA ASN A 79 -18.29 -3.32 18.52
C ASN A 79 -18.17 -2.18 17.49
N GLN A 80 -16.94 -1.77 17.15
CA GLN A 80 -16.70 -0.69 16.19
C GLN A 80 -16.67 -1.21 14.76
N PRO A 81 -17.09 -0.39 13.77
CA PRO A 81 -16.97 -0.73 12.36
C PRO A 81 -15.53 -1.09 12.00
N ILE A 82 -15.34 -2.11 11.16
CA ILE A 82 -14.00 -2.57 10.76
C ILE A 82 -13.18 -1.43 10.17
N SER A 83 -13.79 -0.55 9.37
CA SER A 83 -13.10 0.61 8.80
C SER A 83 -12.59 1.63 9.83
N GLU A 84 -13.25 1.78 10.99
CA GLU A 84 -12.72 2.62 12.09
C GLU A 84 -11.54 1.96 12.79
N ARG A 85 -11.61 0.63 12.97
CA ARG A 85 -10.52 -0.17 13.55
C ARG A 85 -9.29 -0.17 12.65
N PHE A 86 -9.46 -0.22 11.33
CA PHE A 86 -8.38 -0.08 10.34
C PHE A 86 -7.72 1.30 10.40
N ARG A 87 -8.48 2.39 10.56
CA ARG A 87 -7.90 3.73 10.77
C ARG A 87 -7.02 3.77 12.01
N ALA A 88 -7.44 3.13 13.10
CA ALA A 88 -6.62 2.99 14.30
C ALA A 88 -5.36 2.17 14.02
N LEU A 89 -5.50 1.02 13.35
CA LEU A 89 -4.38 0.15 12.94
C LEU A 89 -3.31 0.93 12.17
N PHE A 90 -3.68 1.63 11.09
CA PHE A 90 -2.75 2.38 10.26
C PHE A 90 -2.03 3.50 11.03
N SER A 91 -2.71 4.08 12.02
CA SER A 91 -2.09 5.07 12.91
C SER A 91 -1.09 4.42 13.85
N LEU A 92 -1.48 3.33 14.51
CA LEU A 92 -0.66 2.60 15.49
C LEU A 92 0.61 2.02 14.85
N ARG A 93 0.56 1.57 13.59
CA ARG A 93 1.73 1.10 12.83
C ARG A 93 2.88 2.13 12.81
N ASN A 94 2.55 3.41 12.78
CA ASN A 94 3.52 4.50 12.74
C ASN A 94 3.96 4.98 14.13
N LEU A 95 3.36 4.46 15.21
CA LEU A 95 3.72 4.76 16.59
C LEU A 95 4.69 3.69 17.10
N LYS A 96 5.65 4.10 17.93
CA LYS A 96 6.63 3.20 18.54
C LYS A 96 6.25 2.91 19.98
N GLY A 97 6.62 1.72 20.45
CA GLY A 97 6.57 1.40 21.86
C GLY A 97 5.52 0.35 22.22
N PRO A 98 5.39 0.05 23.51
CA PRO A 98 4.70 -1.14 23.96
C PRO A 98 3.20 -1.12 23.72
N ALA A 99 2.51 0.00 23.96
CA ALA A 99 1.06 0.02 23.84
C ALA A 99 0.56 -0.21 22.39
N PRO A 100 1.08 0.50 21.36
CA PRO A 100 0.73 0.22 19.96
C PRO A 100 1.04 -1.22 19.55
N ARG A 101 2.24 -1.70 19.87
CA ARG A 101 2.66 -3.08 19.57
C ARG A 101 1.72 -4.09 20.22
N ASP A 102 1.42 -3.94 21.51
CA ASP A 102 0.61 -4.90 22.25
C ASP A 102 -0.86 -4.87 21.79
N ALA A 103 -1.37 -3.71 21.34
CA ALA A 103 -2.69 -3.60 20.70
C ALA A 103 -2.74 -4.34 19.35
N LEU A 104 -1.73 -4.15 18.50
CA LEU A 104 -1.58 -4.87 17.24
C LEU A 104 -1.44 -6.38 17.45
N ILE A 105 -0.63 -6.81 18.44
CA ILE A 105 -0.52 -8.23 18.83
C ILE A 105 -1.90 -8.81 19.18
N ARG A 106 -2.75 -8.10 19.93
CA ARG A 106 -4.11 -8.57 20.20
C ARG A 106 -4.95 -8.66 18.92
N ALA A 107 -4.83 -7.68 18.03
CA ALA A 107 -5.56 -7.65 16.77
C ALA A 107 -5.17 -8.78 15.78
N THR A 108 -3.97 -9.36 15.88
CA THR A 108 -3.59 -10.55 15.08
C THR A 108 -4.46 -11.79 15.31
N ARG A 109 -5.30 -11.78 16.37
CA ARG A 109 -6.28 -12.83 16.67
C ARG A 109 -7.73 -12.34 16.52
N ASP A 110 -7.97 -11.28 15.76
CA ASP A 110 -9.33 -10.82 15.48
C ASP A 110 -10.13 -11.87 14.68
N SER A 111 -11.45 -11.84 14.83
CA SER A 111 -12.37 -12.67 14.05
C SER A 111 -12.37 -12.34 12.55
N SER A 112 -12.06 -11.11 12.18
CA SER A 112 -11.81 -10.72 10.79
C SER A 112 -10.39 -11.14 10.41
N ASN A 113 -10.29 -12.09 9.47
CA ASN A 113 -9.00 -12.45 8.88
C ASN A 113 -8.34 -11.25 8.18
N LEU A 114 -9.14 -10.30 7.68
CA LEU A 114 -8.63 -9.07 7.10
C LEU A 114 -7.94 -8.20 8.17
N LEU A 115 -8.59 -7.93 9.30
CA LEU A 115 -7.95 -7.14 10.37
C LEU A 115 -6.75 -7.89 10.97
N ALA A 116 -6.86 -9.22 11.12
CA ALA A 116 -5.82 -10.03 11.72
C ALA A 116 -4.53 -10.08 10.89
N HIS A 117 -4.62 -10.25 9.57
CA HIS A 117 -3.42 -10.23 8.72
C HIS A 117 -2.83 -8.81 8.67
N GLU A 118 -3.64 -7.75 8.50
CA GLU A 118 -3.14 -6.37 8.48
C GLU A 118 -2.42 -5.99 9.79
N ALA A 119 -2.87 -6.52 10.94
CA ALA A 119 -2.19 -6.33 12.21
C ALA A 119 -0.81 -7.02 12.25
N ALA A 120 -0.68 -8.20 11.64
CA ALA A 120 0.59 -8.89 11.49
C ALA A 120 1.53 -8.13 10.53
N PHE A 121 1.00 -7.63 9.40
CA PHE A 121 1.73 -6.78 8.46
C PHE A 121 2.30 -5.55 9.18
N ALA A 122 1.45 -4.83 9.94
CA ALA A 122 1.87 -3.66 10.71
C ALA A 122 2.99 -3.97 11.71
N LEU A 123 2.93 -5.11 12.42
CA LEU A 123 4.01 -5.54 13.31
C LEU A 123 5.32 -5.81 12.55
N GLY A 124 5.23 -6.38 11.35
CA GLY A 124 6.37 -6.57 10.45
C GLY A 124 7.00 -5.24 10.04
N GLN A 125 6.18 -4.27 9.62
CA GLN A 125 6.63 -2.92 9.24
C GLN A 125 7.25 -2.14 10.42
N MET A 126 6.79 -2.38 11.66
CA MET A 126 7.38 -1.78 12.86
C MET A 126 8.77 -2.34 13.20
N GLN A 127 9.10 -3.55 12.73
CA GLN A 127 10.36 -4.26 12.98
C GLN A 127 10.75 -4.39 14.48
N GLU A 128 9.76 -4.42 15.39
CA GLU A 128 10.01 -4.60 16.83
C GLU A 128 10.19 -6.09 17.17
N ILE A 129 11.40 -6.48 17.59
CA ILE A 129 11.76 -7.86 17.97
C ILE A 129 10.83 -8.44 19.05
N GLN A 130 10.25 -7.59 19.91
CA GLN A 130 9.31 -7.98 20.95
C GLN A 130 8.01 -8.60 20.39
N ALA A 131 7.68 -8.40 19.11
CA ALA A 131 6.52 -9.00 18.46
C ALA A 131 6.75 -10.46 18.03
N ILE A 132 8.00 -10.92 17.95
CA ILE A 132 8.36 -12.27 17.46
C ILE A 132 7.58 -13.39 18.16
N PRO A 133 7.47 -13.44 19.51
CA PRO A 133 6.74 -14.53 20.16
C PRO A 133 5.27 -14.62 19.76
N ALA A 134 4.63 -13.48 19.54
CA ALA A 134 3.23 -13.42 19.09
C ALA A 134 3.11 -13.89 17.63
N LEU A 135 3.91 -13.33 16.72
CA LEU A 135 3.93 -13.72 15.30
C LEU A 135 4.26 -15.21 15.13
N ALA A 136 5.21 -15.73 15.91
CA ALA A 136 5.54 -17.15 15.95
C ALA A 136 4.38 -18.03 16.41
N SER A 137 3.57 -17.54 17.35
CA SER A 137 2.35 -18.24 17.77
C SER A 137 1.29 -18.25 16.67
N ILE A 138 1.18 -17.19 15.86
CA ILE A 138 0.23 -17.11 14.74
C ILE A 138 0.65 -18.08 13.62
N LEU A 139 1.92 -18.07 13.21
CA LEU A 139 2.42 -18.95 12.15
C LEU A 139 2.24 -20.44 12.49
N ASN A 140 2.39 -20.84 13.76
CA ASN A 140 2.19 -22.23 14.18
C ASN A 140 0.72 -22.66 14.39
N ASP A 141 -0.22 -21.72 14.40
CA ASP A 141 -1.62 -21.99 14.71
C ASP A 141 -2.38 -22.35 13.42
N LEU A 142 -2.35 -23.63 13.05
CA LEU A 142 -3.01 -24.16 11.84
C LEU A 142 -4.55 -24.01 11.85
N SER A 143 -5.14 -23.56 12.96
CA SER A 143 -6.58 -23.22 13.00
C SER A 143 -6.89 -21.84 12.41
N LEU A 144 -5.89 -20.95 12.32
CA LEU A 144 -6.04 -19.63 11.71
C LEU A 144 -6.08 -19.71 10.19
N HIS A 145 -6.70 -18.72 9.56
CA HIS A 145 -6.75 -18.63 8.10
C HIS A 145 -5.34 -18.49 7.51
N PRO A 146 -5.02 -19.14 6.36
CA PRO A 146 -3.72 -19.04 5.72
C PRO A 146 -3.22 -17.61 5.48
N ILE A 147 -4.14 -16.67 5.20
CA ILE A 147 -3.81 -15.24 5.04
C ILE A 147 -3.05 -14.67 6.25
N VAL A 148 -3.54 -14.97 7.46
CA VAL A 148 -2.95 -14.47 8.71
C VAL A 148 -1.60 -15.15 8.98
N ARG A 149 -1.46 -16.43 8.58
CA ARG A 149 -0.21 -17.17 8.77
C ARG A 149 0.89 -16.73 7.79
N HIS A 150 0.57 -16.47 6.52
CA HIS A 150 1.59 -15.95 5.59
C HIS A 150 2.05 -14.58 6.07
N GLU A 151 1.13 -13.73 6.51
CA GLU A 151 1.46 -12.38 6.94
C GLU A 151 2.34 -12.39 8.20
N ALA A 152 2.10 -13.35 9.11
CA ALA A 152 3.00 -13.58 10.23
C ALA A 152 4.39 -14.07 9.79
N ALA A 153 4.49 -14.96 8.79
CA ALA A 153 5.78 -15.40 8.24
C ALA A 153 6.54 -14.24 7.56
N GLU A 154 5.84 -13.40 6.81
CA GLU A 154 6.39 -12.19 6.19
C GLU A 154 6.89 -11.21 7.24
N ALA A 155 6.09 -10.91 8.26
CA ALA A 155 6.46 -10.03 9.36
C ALA A 155 7.71 -10.54 10.11
N LEU A 156 7.83 -11.86 10.33
CA LEU A 156 9.04 -12.46 10.89
C LEU A 156 10.28 -12.26 9.99
N GLY A 157 10.11 -12.33 8.67
CA GLY A 157 11.13 -11.99 7.68
C GLY A 157 11.48 -10.50 7.65
N ALA A 158 10.48 -9.61 7.80
CA ALA A 158 10.63 -8.17 7.86
C ALA A 158 11.42 -7.72 9.10
N ILE A 159 11.15 -8.34 10.26
CA ILE A 159 11.95 -8.16 11.50
C ILE A 159 13.40 -8.63 11.31
N GLY A 160 13.62 -9.66 10.48
CA GLY A 160 14.96 -10.03 10.01
C GLY A 160 15.86 -10.72 11.04
N SER A 161 15.29 -11.29 12.11
CA SER A 161 16.07 -11.92 13.18
C SER A 161 16.36 -13.40 12.90
N ASP A 162 17.62 -13.81 13.09
CA ASP A 162 18.06 -15.22 12.97
C ASP A 162 17.29 -16.18 13.90
N ILE A 163 16.68 -15.69 14.99
CA ILE A 163 15.87 -16.51 15.90
C ILE A 163 14.64 -17.12 15.20
N ASN A 164 14.18 -16.51 14.11
CA ASN A 164 13.01 -16.94 13.35
C ASN A 164 13.31 -18.12 12.42
N VAL A 165 14.59 -18.35 12.07
CA VAL A 165 15.00 -19.34 11.05
C VAL A 165 14.51 -20.76 11.33
N PRO A 166 14.61 -21.33 12.55
CA PRO A 166 14.10 -22.68 12.81
C PRO A 166 12.60 -22.81 12.59
N LEU A 167 11.84 -21.79 13.00
CA LEU A 167 10.38 -21.78 12.85
C LEU A 167 9.96 -21.64 11.38
N LEU A 168 10.61 -20.74 10.64
CA LEU A 168 10.34 -20.53 9.21
C LEU A 168 10.67 -21.79 8.40
N ASN A 169 11.78 -22.49 8.69
CA ASN A 169 12.08 -23.78 8.05
C ASN A 169 11.00 -24.83 8.37
N ASN A 170 10.58 -24.94 9.63
CA ASN A 170 9.54 -25.89 10.01
C ASN A 170 8.22 -25.61 9.28
N SER A 171 7.83 -24.34 9.13
CA SER A 171 6.59 -23.95 8.46
C SER A 171 6.70 -24.08 6.93
N LEU A 172 7.88 -23.82 6.36
CA LEU A 172 8.20 -24.11 4.96
C LEU A 172 7.99 -25.59 4.62
N ASP A 173 8.34 -26.50 5.54
CA ASP A 173 8.22 -27.95 5.32
C ASP A 173 6.80 -28.48 5.60
N LEU A 174 6.09 -27.91 6.58
CA LEU A 174 4.90 -28.53 7.17
C LEU A 174 3.59 -27.77 6.96
N ASP A 175 3.61 -26.47 6.64
CA ASP A 175 2.37 -25.72 6.49
C ASP A 175 1.57 -26.25 5.28
N PRO A 176 0.27 -26.55 5.43
CA PRO A 176 -0.52 -27.10 4.33
C PRO A 176 -0.76 -26.09 3.19
N ALA A 177 -0.79 -24.79 3.50
CA ALA A 177 -1.06 -23.73 2.55
C ALA A 177 0.22 -23.38 1.75
N GLN A 178 0.09 -23.26 0.43
CA GLN A 178 1.23 -23.03 -0.44
C GLN A 178 1.80 -21.63 -0.25
N GLU A 179 0.93 -20.64 -0.13
CA GLU A 179 1.27 -19.24 0.13
C GLU A 179 2.09 -19.08 1.41
N VAL A 180 1.78 -19.81 2.48
CA VAL A 180 2.56 -19.75 3.73
C VAL A 180 3.97 -20.33 3.54
N ARG A 181 4.09 -21.45 2.81
CA ARG A 181 5.40 -22.05 2.51
C ARG A 181 6.25 -21.12 1.63
N GLU A 182 5.66 -20.56 0.57
CA GLU A 182 6.33 -19.61 -0.32
C GLU A 182 6.78 -18.35 0.45
N THR A 183 5.97 -17.82 1.36
CA THR A 183 6.36 -16.70 2.22
C THR A 183 7.49 -17.06 3.19
N CYS A 184 7.48 -18.27 3.75
CA CYS A 184 8.59 -18.73 4.59
C CYS A 184 9.91 -18.82 3.83
N GLU A 185 9.88 -19.28 2.57
CA GLU A 185 11.06 -19.28 1.69
C GLU A 185 11.57 -17.84 1.48
N LEU A 186 10.69 -16.89 1.14
CA LEU A 186 11.04 -15.48 0.97
C LEU A 186 11.65 -14.88 2.25
N ALA A 187 11.02 -15.11 3.40
CA ALA A 187 11.49 -14.62 4.70
C ALA A 187 12.87 -15.18 5.07
N LEU A 188 13.13 -16.47 4.82
CA LEU A 188 14.43 -17.10 5.05
C LEU A 188 15.52 -16.50 4.16
N GLN A 189 15.23 -16.32 2.87
CA GLN A 189 16.15 -15.69 1.93
C GLN A 189 16.45 -14.24 2.31
N ARG A 190 15.43 -13.49 2.76
CA ARG A 190 15.59 -12.12 3.26
C ARG A 190 16.52 -12.06 4.47
N ILE A 191 16.28 -12.89 5.50
CA ILE A 191 17.13 -12.97 6.70
C ILE A 191 18.58 -13.29 6.31
N HIS A 192 18.76 -14.28 5.43
CA HIS A 192 20.07 -14.65 4.92
C HIS A 192 20.77 -13.48 4.21
N HIS A 193 20.08 -12.77 3.32
CA HIS A 193 20.64 -11.59 2.65
C HIS A 193 21.02 -10.46 3.61
N LEU A 194 20.18 -10.16 4.60
CA LEU A 194 20.48 -9.14 5.63
C LEU A 194 21.75 -9.49 6.41
N LYS A 195 21.91 -10.77 6.75
CA LYS A 195 23.11 -11.27 7.45
C LYS A 195 24.37 -11.12 6.61
N HIS A 196 24.32 -11.47 5.32
CA HIS A 196 25.47 -11.30 4.43
C HIS A 196 25.81 -9.83 4.21
N ALA A 197 24.81 -8.96 4.00
CA ALA A 197 25.02 -7.53 3.83
C ALA A 197 25.66 -6.87 5.07
N ALA A 198 25.27 -7.32 6.27
CA ALA A 198 25.86 -6.87 7.53
C ALA A 198 27.33 -7.33 7.69
N ILE A 199 27.67 -8.53 7.20
CA ILE A 199 29.03 -9.07 7.24
C ILE A 199 29.94 -8.39 6.21
N SER A 200 29.43 -8.05 5.03
CA SER A 200 30.23 -7.50 3.93
C SER A 200 30.49 -6.00 4.01
N ASP A 201 30.07 -5.32 5.09
CA ASP A 201 30.10 -3.84 5.24
C ASP A 201 29.49 -3.10 4.02
N GLN A 202 28.62 -3.80 3.28
CA GLN A 202 27.84 -3.26 2.17
C GLN A 202 26.53 -2.65 2.65
N LEU A 203 26.45 -2.34 3.95
CA LEU A 203 25.44 -1.45 4.53
C LEU A 203 25.55 0.00 4.01
N SER A 204 26.39 0.25 3.00
CA SER A 204 26.40 1.50 2.24
C SER A 204 25.05 1.65 1.53
N ALA A 205 24.14 2.37 2.20
CA ALA A 205 22.88 2.87 1.66
C ALA A 205 22.23 1.89 0.68
N THR A 206 21.69 0.77 1.19
CA THR A 206 20.54 0.19 0.49
C THR A 206 19.52 1.32 0.43
N ASP A 207 19.39 1.95 -0.74
CA ASP A 207 18.47 3.06 -0.96
C ASP A 207 17.15 2.65 -0.33
N ALA A 208 16.78 3.34 0.76
CA ALA A 208 15.54 3.06 1.45
C ALA A 208 14.45 3.08 0.38
N SER A 209 13.62 2.04 0.34
CA SER A 209 12.57 1.91 -0.68
C SER A 209 11.86 3.26 -0.82
N PRO A 210 11.67 3.79 -2.05
CA PRO A 210 10.98 5.06 -2.23
C PRO A 210 9.54 5.03 -1.67
N PHE A 211 9.02 3.83 -1.40
CA PHE A 211 7.70 3.55 -0.83
C PHE A 211 7.69 3.41 0.70
N LYS A 212 8.86 3.51 1.37
CA LYS A 212 9.04 3.40 2.83
C LYS A 212 8.50 2.10 3.45
N SER A 213 8.28 1.08 2.64
CA SER A 213 7.90 -0.27 3.07
C SER A 213 9.14 -1.12 3.36
N VAL A 214 8.98 -2.09 4.26
CA VAL A 214 9.91 -3.20 4.46
C VAL A 214 9.47 -4.34 3.55
N ASP A 215 10.07 -4.43 2.37
CA ASP A 215 9.67 -5.39 1.34
C ASP A 215 10.21 -6.83 1.61
N PRO A 216 9.50 -7.90 1.24
CA PRO A 216 9.93 -9.30 1.37
C PRO A 216 11.26 -9.63 0.67
N ALA A 217 11.61 -8.89 -0.38
CA ALA A 217 12.88 -9.04 -1.08
C ALA A 217 13.54 -7.69 -1.32
N ALA A 218 14.87 -7.65 -1.28
CA ALA A 218 15.60 -6.50 -1.80
C ALA A 218 15.39 -6.38 -3.32
N PRO A 219 15.22 -5.16 -3.86
CA PRO A 219 15.08 -4.98 -5.31
C PRO A 219 16.33 -5.50 -6.04
N ALA A 220 16.14 -6.07 -7.23
CA ALA A 220 17.23 -6.51 -8.08
C ALA A 220 18.18 -5.34 -8.41
N THR A 221 19.44 -5.67 -8.69
CA THR A 221 20.49 -4.66 -8.92
C THR A 221 20.17 -3.76 -10.12
N SER A 222 20.57 -2.48 -10.03
CA SER A 222 20.34 -1.44 -11.04
C SER A 222 20.99 -1.68 -12.41
N SER A 223 21.71 -2.79 -12.59
CA SER A 223 22.34 -3.20 -13.84
C SER A 223 21.38 -3.84 -14.85
N LEU A 224 20.20 -4.28 -14.42
CA LEU A 224 19.22 -4.94 -15.29
C LEU A 224 18.29 -3.90 -15.95
N SER A 225 17.99 -4.09 -17.23
CA SER A 225 16.98 -3.29 -17.92
C SER A 225 15.56 -3.74 -17.54
N VAL A 226 14.56 -2.88 -17.77
CA VAL A 226 13.13 -3.22 -17.60
C VAL A 226 12.75 -4.52 -18.34
N ASP A 227 13.27 -4.72 -19.55
CA ASP A 227 12.98 -5.92 -20.35
C ASP A 227 13.59 -7.18 -19.69
N GLN A 228 14.80 -7.09 -19.13
CA GLN A 228 15.43 -8.20 -18.41
C GLN A 228 14.73 -8.49 -17.08
N LEU A 229 14.32 -7.44 -16.35
CA LEU A 229 13.55 -7.59 -15.12
C LEU A 229 12.19 -8.26 -15.39
N ARG A 230 11.53 -7.88 -16.48
CA ARG A 230 10.30 -8.52 -16.96
C ARG A 230 10.52 -10.00 -17.25
N GLU A 231 11.59 -10.35 -17.98
CA GLU A 231 11.93 -11.76 -18.25
C GLU A 231 12.09 -12.56 -16.96
N VAL A 232 12.80 -12.02 -15.96
CA VAL A 232 12.96 -12.66 -14.65
C VAL A 232 11.62 -12.80 -13.92
N LEU A 233 10.79 -11.75 -13.90
CA LEU A 233 9.51 -11.76 -13.19
C LEU A 233 8.51 -12.77 -13.79
N LEU A 234 8.52 -12.95 -15.11
CA LEU A 234 7.61 -13.85 -15.82
C LEU A 234 8.13 -15.30 -15.95
N ASP A 235 9.37 -15.57 -15.55
CA ASP A 235 9.97 -16.90 -15.59
C ASP A 235 9.45 -17.78 -14.44
N GLU A 236 8.54 -18.71 -14.76
CA GLU A 236 7.97 -19.66 -13.80
C GLU A 236 8.97 -20.70 -13.28
N GLU A 237 10.13 -20.86 -13.92
CA GLU A 237 11.20 -21.73 -13.43
C GLU A 237 12.15 -20.98 -12.46
N LYS A 238 12.00 -19.66 -12.33
CA LYS A 238 12.76 -18.84 -11.40
C LYS A 238 12.19 -18.94 -9.99
N GLY A 239 13.08 -19.11 -9.01
CA GLY A 239 12.69 -19.10 -7.59
C GLY A 239 12.06 -17.76 -7.15
N MET A 240 11.14 -17.82 -6.17
CA MET A 240 10.30 -16.68 -5.80
C MET A 240 11.09 -15.44 -5.41
N TYR A 241 12.18 -15.58 -4.65
CA TYR A 241 12.96 -14.42 -4.21
C TYR A 241 13.51 -13.61 -5.40
N GLY A 242 13.93 -14.27 -6.49
CA GLY A 242 14.43 -13.59 -7.69
C GLY A 242 13.32 -12.87 -8.44
N ARG A 243 12.12 -13.43 -8.47
CA ARG A 243 10.93 -12.81 -9.09
C ARG A 243 10.46 -11.60 -8.28
N TYR A 244 10.42 -11.70 -6.96
CA TYR A 244 10.12 -10.58 -6.05
C TYR A 244 11.15 -9.46 -6.17
N ALA A 245 12.45 -9.80 -6.22
CA ALA A 245 13.50 -8.80 -6.45
C ALA A 245 13.29 -8.04 -7.77
N ALA A 246 12.88 -8.75 -8.84
CA ALA A 246 12.56 -8.12 -10.12
C ALA A 246 11.29 -7.25 -10.03
N LEU A 247 10.25 -7.72 -9.34
CA LEU A 247 9.00 -6.98 -9.10
C LEU A 247 9.28 -5.64 -8.40
N PHE A 248 10.04 -5.63 -7.30
CA PHE A 248 10.36 -4.39 -6.59
C PHE A 248 11.31 -3.48 -7.36
N ALA A 249 12.21 -4.03 -8.17
CA ALA A 249 13.03 -3.21 -9.07
C ALA A 249 12.17 -2.52 -10.15
N LEU A 250 11.20 -3.24 -10.73
CA LEU A 250 10.23 -2.66 -11.67
C LEU A 250 9.34 -1.60 -11.01
N ARG A 251 8.89 -1.84 -9.78
CA ARG A 251 8.16 -0.85 -8.98
C ARG A 251 8.98 0.42 -8.79
N ASN A 252 10.25 0.27 -8.42
CA ASN A 252 11.13 1.41 -8.14
C ASN A 252 11.53 2.17 -9.41
N ASP A 253 11.64 1.49 -10.56
CA ASP A 253 11.84 2.13 -11.87
C ASP A 253 10.61 2.94 -12.29
N GLY A 254 9.43 2.33 -12.15
CA GLY A 254 8.16 2.91 -12.55
C GLY A 254 8.04 3.14 -14.05
N GLY A 255 7.08 3.97 -14.44
CA GLY A 255 6.81 4.26 -15.85
C GLY A 255 6.12 3.13 -16.61
N ASN A 256 5.58 3.48 -17.78
CA ASN A 256 4.60 2.64 -18.48
C ASN A 256 5.10 1.23 -18.83
N LYS A 257 6.39 1.07 -19.15
CA LYS A 257 6.96 -0.25 -19.48
C LYS A 257 7.09 -1.14 -18.25
N ALA A 258 7.54 -0.60 -17.12
CA ALA A 258 7.65 -1.37 -15.89
C ALA A 258 6.27 -1.73 -15.36
N VAL A 259 5.32 -0.78 -15.35
CA VAL A 259 3.92 -1.04 -14.98
C VAL A 259 3.31 -2.14 -15.86
N ALA A 260 3.53 -2.11 -17.18
CA ALA A 260 3.06 -3.18 -18.06
C ALA A 260 3.68 -4.55 -17.74
N ALA A 261 4.97 -4.60 -17.40
CA ALA A 261 5.64 -5.84 -16.96
C ALA A 261 5.05 -6.38 -15.66
N ILE A 262 4.74 -5.51 -14.71
CA ILE A 262 4.10 -5.87 -13.44
C ILE A 262 2.69 -6.42 -13.71
N VAL A 263 1.88 -5.71 -14.52
CA VAL A 263 0.52 -6.17 -14.89
C VAL A 263 0.54 -7.54 -15.56
N ASP A 264 1.49 -7.81 -16.46
CA ASP A 264 1.57 -9.11 -17.14
C ASP A 264 1.91 -10.27 -16.18
N SER A 265 2.50 -9.97 -15.01
CA SER A 265 2.81 -10.98 -13.98
C SER A 265 1.61 -11.39 -13.11
N LEU A 266 0.46 -10.70 -13.24
CA LEU A 266 -0.83 -11.17 -12.70
C LEU A 266 -1.27 -12.51 -13.32
N GLY A 267 -0.62 -12.97 -14.39
CA GLY A 267 -0.82 -14.32 -14.94
C GLY A 267 0.00 -15.43 -14.27
N SER A 268 0.76 -15.15 -13.20
CA SER A 268 1.60 -16.16 -12.54
C SER A 268 0.77 -17.28 -11.90
N LYS A 269 1.36 -18.47 -11.75
CA LYS A 269 0.73 -19.62 -11.08
C LYS A 269 0.59 -19.45 -9.56
N SER A 270 1.54 -18.77 -8.91
CA SER A 270 1.52 -18.55 -7.46
C SER A 270 0.49 -17.46 -7.10
N ALA A 271 -0.47 -17.81 -6.24
CA ALA A 271 -1.42 -16.83 -5.69
C ALA A 271 -0.70 -15.78 -4.83
N LEU A 272 0.36 -16.18 -4.11
CA LEU A 272 1.17 -15.27 -3.32
C LEU A 272 1.84 -14.21 -4.21
N LEU A 273 2.44 -14.60 -5.35
CA LEU A 273 3.03 -13.63 -6.27
C LEU A 273 1.97 -12.73 -6.91
N ARG A 274 0.80 -13.27 -7.31
CA ARG A 274 -0.28 -12.43 -7.86
C ARG A 274 -0.79 -11.41 -6.85
N HIS A 275 -0.90 -11.79 -5.57
CA HIS A 275 -1.19 -10.89 -4.46
C HIS A 275 -0.15 -9.78 -4.36
N GLU A 276 1.13 -10.12 -4.25
CA GLU A 276 2.20 -9.11 -4.16
C GLU A 276 2.22 -8.16 -5.35
N VAL A 277 1.93 -8.67 -6.54
CA VAL A 277 1.81 -7.86 -7.76
C VAL A 277 0.67 -6.86 -7.63
N ALA A 278 -0.49 -7.25 -7.11
CA ALA A 278 -1.59 -6.33 -6.84
C ALA A 278 -1.21 -5.28 -5.78
N TYR A 279 -0.55 -5.68 -4.69
CA TYR A 279 -0.05 -4.76 -3.66
C TYR A 279 0.88 -3.70 -4.26
N VAL A 280 1.86 -4.14 -5.06
CA VAL A 280 2.80 -3.26 -5.75
C VAL A 280 2.12 -2.32 -6.75
N LEU A 281 1.09 -2.77 -7.46
CA LEU A 281 0.29 -1.91 -8.34
C LEU A 281 -0.50 -0.87 -7.54
N GLY A 282 -1.00 -1.23 -6.35
CA GLY A 282 -1.61 -0.33 -5.39
C GLY A 282 -0.64 0.75 -4.92
N GLN A 283 0.60 0.37 -4.59
CA GLN A 283 1.66 1.33 -4.23
C GLN A 283 2.02 2.29 -5.37
N LEU A 284 1.99 1.83 -6.62
CA LEU A 284 2.27 2.66 -7.80
C LEU A 284 1.14 3.63 -8.14
N GLN A 285 -0.10 3.29 -7.79
CA GLN A 285 -1.30 4.09 -8.07
C GLN A 285 -1.47 4.48 -9.55
N ASP A 286 -0.93 3.69 -10.48
CA ASP A 286 -1.03 3.96 -11.91
C ASP A 286 -2.36 3.43 -12.45
N LYS A 287 -3.18 4.34 -13.00
CA LYS A 287 -4.50 4.04 -13.58
C LYS A 287 -4.46 3.02 -14.72
N VAL A 288 -3.32 2.79 -15.34
CA VAL A 288 -3.14 1.74 -16.36
C VAL A 288 -3.43 0.36 -15.78
N ALA A 289 -3.22 0.14 -14.48
CA ALA A 289 -3.46 -1.13 -13.80
C ALA A 289 -4.94 -1.41 -13.49
N SER A 290 -5.79 -0.37 -13.43
CA SER A 290 -7.17 -0.46 -12.94
C SER A 290 -8.00 -1.52 -13.67
N ALA A 291 -7.85 -1.64 -14.99
CA ALA A 291 -8.58 -2.62 -15.78
C ALA A 291 -8.18 -4.05 -15.42
N ALA A 292 -6.89 -4.32 -15.20
CA ALA A 292 -6.39 -5.63 -14.83
C ALA A 292 -6.83 -6.01 -13.40
N LEU A 293 -6.67 -5.09 -12.44
CA LEU A 293 -7.11 -5.27 -11.05
C LEU A 293 -8.62 -5.46 -10.94
N SER A 294 -9.40 -4.72 -11.75
CA SER A 294 -10.85 -4.88 -11.82
C SER A 294 -11.27 -6.25 -12.37
N ASN A 295 -10.48 -6.86 -13.25
CA ASN A 295 -10.76 -8.21 -13.74
C ASN A 295 -10.47 -9.25 -12.66
N ILE A 296 -9.40 -9.08 -11.89
CA ILE A 296 -9.06 -9.93 -10.74
C ILE A 296 -10.16 -9.88 -9.67
N LEU A 297 -10.61 -8.68 -9.27
CA LEU A 297 -11.67 -8.53 -8.27
C LEU A 297 -12.97 -9.25 -8.68
N ARG A 298 -13.34 -9.18 -9.97
CA ARG A 298 -14.54 -9.82 -10.54
C ARG A 298 -14.42 -11.33 -10.71
N ASP A 299 -13.20 -11.88 -10.73
CA ASP A 299 -13.00 -13.31 -10.93
C ASP A 299 -13.29 -14.08 -9.64
N VAL A 300 -14.51 -14.62 -9.53
CA VAL A 300 -14.93 -15.45 -8.39
C VAL A 300 -14.15 -16.77 -8.26
N THR A 301 -13.37 -17.15 -9.27
CA THR A 301 -12.52 -18.34 -9.25
C THR A 301 -11.09 -18.03 -8.81
N GLU A 302 -10.72 -16.75 -8.74
CA GLU A 302 -9.43 -16.30 -8.23
C GLU A 302 -9.35 -16.50 -6.71
N HIS A 303 -8.14 -16.73 -6.22
CA HIS A 303 -7.85 -16.91 -4.81
C HIS A 303 -8.26 -15.65 -4.01
N PRO A 304 -8.98 -15.79 -2.88
CA PRO A 304 -9.45 -14.67 -2.06
C PRO A 304 -8.34 -13.67 -1.70
N MET A 305 -7.11 -14.17 -1.46
CA MET A 305 -5.96 -13.32 -1.17
C MET A 305 -5.66 -12.32 -2.30
N VAL A 306 -5.70 -12.77 -3.54
CA VAL A 306 -5.41 -11.90 -4.70
C VAL A 306 -6.56 -10.92 -4.93
N ARG A 307 -7.81 -11.36 -4.68
CA ARG A 307 -9.01 -10.54 -4.83
C ARG A 307 -9.07 -9.39 -3.82
N HIS A 308 -8.73 -9.62 -2.55
CA HIS A 308 -8.71 -8.53 -1.55
C HIS A 308 -7.62 -7.52 -1.91
N GLU A 309 -6.44 -7.98 -2.30
CA GLU A 309 -5.32 -7.08 -2.59
C GLU A 309 -5.61 -6.24 -3.84
N ALA A 310 -6.31 -6.83 -4.83
CA ALA A 310 -6.83 -6.07 -5.95
C ALA A 310 -7.86 -5.00 -5.52
N ALA A 311 -8.73 -5.29 -4.56
CA ALA A 311 -9.66 -4.29 -4.02
C ALA A 311 -8.93 -3.14 -3.32
N GLU A 312 -7.90 -3.42 -2.52
CA GLU A 312 -7.09 -2.38 -1.85
C GLU A 312 -6.28 -1.55 -2.85
N ALA A 313 -5.71 -2.19 -3.88
CA ALA A 313 -5.02 -1.50 -4.97
C ALA A 313 -5.96 -0.59 -5.77
N LEU A 314 -7.19 -1.04 -6.07
CA LEU A 314 -8.22 -0.20 -6.71
C LEU A 314 -8.64 0.96 -5.81
N GLY A 315 -8.75 0.73 -4.50
CA GLY A 315 -8.95 1.77 -3.49
C GLY A 315 -7.84 2.82 -3.54
N SER A 316 -6.60 2.36 -3.71
CA SER A 316 -5.44 3.23 -3.83
C SER A 316 -5.40 4.05 -5.12
N ILE A 317 -5.79 3.46 -6.25
CA ILE A 317 -5.86 4.15 -7.54
C ILE A 317 -7.00 5.19 -7.55
N ALA A 318 -8.12 4.89 -6.91
CA ALA A 318 -9.20 5.82 -6.62
C ALA A 318 -9.87 6.51 -7.83
N ASP A 319 -9.85 5.88 -9.02
CA ASP A 319 -10.63 6.39 -10.16
C ASP A 319 -12.12 6.01 -10.06
N ASP A 320 -12.96 6.71 -10.84
CA ASP A 320 -14.42 6.56 -10.75
C ASP A 320 -14.92 5.13 -11.05
N GLN A 321 -14.25 4.39 -11.94
CA GLN A 321 -14.63 3.01 -12.26
C GLN A 321 -14.22 2.06 -11.12
N SER A 322 -13.03 2.29 -10.55
CA SER A 322 -12.55 1.57 -9.37
C SER A 322 -13.50 1.78 -8.19
N VAL A 323 -13.90 3.01 -7.89
CA VAL A 323 -14.84 3.31 -6.78
C VAL A 323 -16.19 2.62 -6.98
N ALA A 324 -16.78 2.73 -8.17
CA ALA A 324 -18.07 2.09 -8.45
C ALA A 324 -18.00 0.56 -8.32
N LEU A 325 -16.86 -0.04 -8.72
CA LEU A 325 -16.64 -1.48 -8.56
C LEU A 325 -16.49 -1.88 -7.09
N LEU A 326 -15.74 -1.11 -6.29
CA LEU A 326 -15.63 -1.37 -4.86
C LEU A 326 -16.99 -1.31 -4.17
N GLU A 327 -17.85 -0.34 -4.52
CA GLU A 327 -19.22 -0.23 -3.99
C GLU A 327 -20.02 -1.50 -4.27
N GLU A 328 -19.95 -2.03 -5.49
CA GLU A 328 -20.59 -3.30 -5.89
C GLU A 328 -20.09 -4.48 -5.03
N PHE A 329 -18.77 -4.56 -4.81
CA PHE A 329 -18.13 -5.70 -4.13
C PHE A 329 -18.13 -5.59 -2.59
N THR A 330 -18.67 -4.52 -2.00
CA THR A 330 -18.99 -4.49 -0.56
C THR A 330 -20.00 -5.56 -0.14
N ALA A 331 -20.74 -6.12 -1.11
CA ALA A 331 -21.68 -7.22 -0.90
C ALA A 331 -21.14 -8.60 -1.32
N ASP A 332 -19.83 -8.72 -1.62
CA ASP A 332 -19.22 -9.99 -2.00
C ASP A 332 -19.40 -11.05 -0.87
N PRO A 333 -19.70 -12.32 -1.21
CA PRO A 333 -19.85 -13.37 -0.20
C PRO A 333 -18.54 -13.74 0.50
N GLU A 334 -17.37 -13.43 -0.08
CA GLU A 334 -16.07 -13.65 0.54
C GLU A 334 -15.72 -12.48 1.49
N PRO A 335 -15.67 -12.70 2.82
CA PRO A 335 -15.48 -11.62 3.78
C PRO A 335 -14.19 -10.82 3.57
N LEU A 336 -13.09 -11.46 3.14
CA LEU A 336 -11.85 -10.74 2.82
C LEU A 336 -12.08 -9.68 1.75
N VAL A 337 -12.82 -10.02 0.70
CA VAL A 337 -13.11 -9.11 -0.42
C VAL A 337 -14.07 -8.01 0.01
N SER A 338 -15.20 -8.37 0.62
CA SER A 338 -16.20 -7.39 1.02
C SER A 338 -15.66 -6.38 2.04
N GLN A 339 -14.84 -6.84 2.98
CA GLN A 339 -14.23 -5.99 4.00
C GLN A 339 -13.14 -5.09 3.41
N SER A 340 -12.31 -5.57 2.47
CA SER A 340 -11.34 -4.70 1.80
C SER A 340 -12.02 -3.61 0.99
N CYS A 341 -13.12 -3.92 0.30
CA CYS A 341 -13.93 -2.91 -0.38
C CYS A 341 -14.51 -1.87 0.59
N GLU A 342 -15.07 -2.31 1.73
CA GLU A 342 -15.58 -1.40 2.77
C GLU A 342 -14.47 -0.48 3.30
N VAL A 343 -13.32 -1.04 3.67
CA VAL A 343 -12.17 -0.29 4.20
C VAL A 343 -11.66 0.70 3.16
N ALA A 344 -11.43 0.27 1.92
CA ALA A 344 -10.96 1.13 0.83
C ALA A 344 -11.88 2.34 0.61
N LEU A 345 -13.19 2.11 0.49
CA LEU A 345 -14.17 3.20 0.32
C LEU A 345 -14.21 4.15 1.52
N SER A 346 -14.16 3.60 2.73
CA SER A 346 -14.19 4.37 3.97
C SER A 346 -12.94 5.23 4.13
N MET A 347 -11.78 4.76 3.65
CA MET A 347 -10.56 5.57 3.63
C MET A 347 -10.60 6.67 2.57
N LEU A 348 -11.12 6.38 1.37
CA LEU A 348 -11.33 7.39 0.33
C LEU A 348 -12.28 8.49 0.78
N GLU A 349 -13.38 8.15 1.44
CA GLU A 349 -14.31 9.13 2.01
C GLU A 349 -13.62 9.98 3.07
N PHE A 350 -12.82 9.36 3.95
CA PHE A 350 -12.09 10.06 4.99
C PHE A 350 -11.11 11.09 4.40
N GLU A 351 -10.31 10.70 3.40
CA GLU A 351 -9.38 11.61 2.73
C GLU A 351 -10.10 12.75 2.02
N ARG A 352 -11.17 12.45 1.28
CA ARG A 352 -12.00 13.47 0.59
C ARG A 352 -12.64 14.45 1.58
N SER A 353 -12.92 14.01 2.80
CA SER A 353 -13.49 14.86 3.84
C SER A 353 -12.49 15.88 4.41
N GLY A 354 -11.19 15.72 4.15
CA GLY A 354 -10.13 16.60 4.64
C GLY A 354 -9.98 16.61 6.17
N LYS A 355 -10.59 15.66 6.87
CA LYS A 355 -10.50 15.54 8.34
C LYS A 355 -9.11 15.03 8.74
N SER A 356 -8.50 15.66 9.74
CA SER A 356 -7.29 15.13 10.37
C SER A 356 -7.65 14.01 11.36
N PHE A 357 -6.68 13.14 11.67
CA PHE A 357 -6.87 12.13 12.72
C PHE A 357 -7.22 12.74 14.10
N GLU A 358 -6.79 13.97 14.38
CA GLU A 358 -7.21 14.77 15.55
C GLU A 358 -8.74 14.98 15.62
N PHE A 359 -9.44 14.98 14.49
CA PHE A 359 -10.89 15.08 14.44
C PHE A 359 -11.58 13.83 15.03
N LEU A 360 -10.95 12.66 14.98
CA LEU A 360 -11.48 11.44 15.61
C LEU A 360 -11.36 11.50 17.14
N PHE A 361 -10.27 12.06 17.66
CA PHE A 361 -10.06 12.26 19.11
C PHE A 361 -11.11 13.17 19.76
N THR A 362 -11.59 14.18 19.02
CA THR A 362 -12.62 15.10 19.52
C THR A 362 -14.04 14.49 19.56
N ARG A 363 -14.21 13.27 19.03
CA ARG A 363 -15.45 12.50 19.08
C ARG A 363 -15.39 11.43 20.18
N ASN A 364 -15.17 11.82 21.43
CA ASN A 364 -15.58 11.00 22.59
C ASN A 364 -16.85 11.62 23.23
N PRO A 365 -17.88 10.84 23.56
CA PRO A 365 -19.22 11.33 23.83
C PRO A 365 -19.35 11.86 25.27
N VAL A 366 -19.34 13.18 25.43
CA VAL A 366 -19.83 13.83 26.66
C VAL A 366 -21.35 14.13 26.58
N GLU A 367 -21.99 13.90 25.43
CA GLU A 367 -23.42 14.24 25.23
C GLU A 367 -24.39 13.05 25.38
N HIS A 368 -24.20 12.15 26.34
CA HIS A 368 -25.29 11.28 26.79
C HIS A 368 -25.30 11.10 28.32
N SER A 369 -25.31 12.21 29.06
CA SER A 369 -25.92 12.25 30.40
C SER A 369 -26.12 13.70 30.84
N ASN A 370 -27.30 14.25 30.55
CA ASN A 370 -28.05 15.19 31.41
C ASN A 370 -29.26 15.73 30.64
N GLY A 371 -30.31 14.92 30.65
CA GLY A 371 -31.64 15.28 30.14
C GLY A 371 -32.71 14.53 30.90
N SER A 372 -32.72 14.65 32.23
CA SER A 372 -33.80 14.18 33.09
C SER A 372 -33.82 15.00 34.38
N SER A 373 -34.52 16.14 34.33
CA SER A 373 -35.35 16.71 35.41
C SER A 373 -36.12 17.90 34.85
#